data_AF-A0A1D8N9Z8-F1
#
_entry.id   AF-A0A1D8N9Z8-F1
#
_cell.length_a   1.000
_cell.length_b   1.000
_cell.length_c   1.000
_cell.angle_alpha   90.00
_cell.angle_beta   90.00
_cell.angle_gamma   90.00
#
_symmetry.space_group_name_H-M   'P 1'
#
loop_
_entity.id
_entity.type
_entity.pdbx_description
1 polymer ?
#
loop_
_entity_poly.entity_id
_entity_poly.type
_entity_poly.pdbx_seq_one_letter_code
_entity_poly.pdbx_strand_id
1 'polypeptide(L)'
;MSKYRKLEDPSTSSIERDLGDVGSSHVTPGHPSVTFDMDEDDGYDELGDLGDPMNLPQVDQIPIPKLGARGSGSRRKLQSRRNKIVGLATAGVTVLLIVLYLLLPTISGEPRKSEQGAAALSEAQHTGAVYKNKFHMQENWGSLSPFFSDGVSFHGVTAREKGRLDHHGFPLVPEMGVCTLRQAHVLHRHGERYPTDGAADNMVAFADKLKSSINNQTDEMFAWVDHWNYLLERELLVPRGYSTEFAAGAQFWSSHGRHLFNEGSLLGKWSHDPIVIRATEQERIRDSAQAWSEGFFAKNNDLFTLSLQPEKDGENATLASYFSCKNAYNNPKSVSGKQKEAEWIDNYLNKASLRFQELIPGFENFTAHDAFQMQQLCAFETAAFGHSKFCEFFTETEWRGYEYASDLKFYYNDMFGSKTGVAQGAGWLSELVARLEGVLITTPVYGVDVGETSSNKTFPLDQPLYMDMSHDSVLLSVLTALNLDFLQESLTPDKIKVPRNVIISRLTPFGARITVEVFDCDAETEGVSSTYIRIVLNGRILPLSSLKQCPENADGVCEVGLFIDSVKSALAAIDYDKLCEGEL
;
A
#
# COMPACT_ATOMS: atom_id res chain seq x y z
N MET A 1 4.81 -27.20 65.54
CA MET A 1 6.08 -26.55 65.15
C MET A 1 5.70 -25.37 64.25
N SER A 2 5.42 -24.19 64.83
CA SER A 2 6.33 -23.02 64.98
C SER A 2 6.61 -22.32 63.64
N LYS A 3 6.42 -21.01 63.38
CA LYS A 3 5.92 -19.78 64.04
C LYS A 3 5.81 -18.74 62.88
N TYR A 4 4.70 -18.03 62.64
CA TYR A 4 4.32 -16.67 63.08
C TYR A 4 5.30 -15.48 62.84
N ARG A 5 4.86 -14.51 62.01
CA ARG A 5 4.95 -13.01 62.08
C ARG A 5 4.71 -12.45 60.66
N LYS A 6 3.81 -11.53 60.27
CA LYS A 6 3.00 -10.42 60.85
C LYS A 6 3.77 -9.20 61.39
N LEU A 7 3.24 -8.02 61.00
CA LEU A 7 3.43 -6.62 61.43
C LEU A 7 4.49 -5.83 60.63
N GLU A 8 4.34 -4.56 60.26
CA GLU A 8 3.29 -3.53 60.41
C GLU A 8 3.71 -2.30 59.58
N ASP A 9 2.73 -1.50 59.17
CA ASP A 9 2.83 -0.09 58.75
C ASP A 9 3.13 0.81 59.98
N PRO A 10 3.69 2.03 59.80
CA PRO A 10 2.99 3.16 60.39
C PRO A 10 2.96 4.44 59.53
N SER A 11 1.82 5.10 59.72
CA SER A 11 1.32 6.39 59.24
C SER A 11 2.05 7.65 59.72
N THR A 12 1.93 8.70 58.89
CA THR A 12 1.69 10.14 59.20
C THR A 12 2.66 10.93 60.10
N SER A 13 3.14 12.08 59.58
CA SER A 13 3.13 13.35 60.31
C SER A 13 3.16 14.57 59.38
N SER A 14 2.21 15.47 59.63
CA SER A 14 2.06 16.86 59.16
C SER A 14 3.12 17.81 59.71
N ILE A 15 3.54 18.82 58.93
CA ILE A 15 3.93 20.15 59.45
C ILE A 15 3.38 21.25 58.52
N GLU A 16 2.84 22.27 59.19
CA GLU A 16 2.15 23.47 58.76
C GLU A 16 3.08 24.68 58.94
N ARG A 17 2.81 25.82 58.25
CA ARG A 17 3.22 27.23 58.55
C ARG A 17 4.66 27.68 58.20
N ASP A 18 4.98 28.91 57.79
CA ASP A 18 4.24 30.19 57.65
C ASP A 18 5.08 31.22 56.83
N LEU A 19 4.37 32.11 56.11
CA LEU A 19 4.53 33.59 55.98
C LEU A 19 5.79 34.32 55.42
N GLY A 20 5.50 35.30 54.54
CA GLY A 20 6.26 36.55 54.27
C GLY A 20 6.51 36.77 52.77
N ASP A 21 5.62 37.36 51.97
CA ASP A 21 5.24 38.79 51.81
C ASP A 21 6.41 39.78 51.60
N VAL A 22 6.36 40.50 50.46
CA VAL A 22 6.67 41.92 50.21
C VAL A 22 7.09 42.11 48.73
N GLY A 23 6.39 43.00 48.00
CA GLY A 23 7.07 43.87 47.02
C GLY A 23 6.41 44.10 45.65
N SER A 24 5.39 44.96 45.64
CA SER A 24 4.82 45.65 44.46
C SER A 24 5.85 46.41 43.60
N SER A 25 5.64 46.45 42.28
CA SER A 25 5.67 47.74 41.54
C SER A 25 4.90 47.67 40.20
N HIS A 26 3.99 48.63 40.05
CA HIS A 26 3.30 49.03 38.83
C HIS A 26 4.25 49.51 37.72
N VAL A 27 3.82 49.42 36.45
CA VAL A 27 3.54 50.56 35.54
C VAL A 27 3.11 50.02 34.15
N THR A 28 1.87 50.29 33.76
CA THR A 28 1.38 50.51 32.38
C THR A 28 1.39 52.04 32.11
N PRO A 29 1.26 52.62 30.87
CA PRO A 29 0.31 52.19 29.82
C PRO A 29 0.69 52.49 28.34
N GLY A 30 -0.17 52.07 27.41
CA GLY A 30 -0.21 52.62 26.05
C GLY A 30 -0.98 51.81 25.00
N HIS A 31 -2.32 51.91 25.00
CA HIS A 31 -3.19 51.64 23.85
C HIS A 31 -3.23 52.88 22.92
N PRO A 32 -3.66 52.75 21.64
CA PRO A 32 -5.10 52.95 21.37
C PRO A 32 -5.71 51.96 20.36
N SER A 33 -6.98 51.71 20.62
CA SER A 33 -8.01 51.13 19.75
C SER A 33 -8.57 52.17 18.77
N VAL A 34 -9.15 51.71 17.67
CA VAL A 34 -10.18 52.43 16.91
C VAL A 34 -11.34 51.47 16.66
N THR A 35 -12.49 51.85 17.20
CA THR A 35 -13.83 51.34 16.90
C THR A 35 -14.53 52.27 15.91
N PHE A 36 -15.44 51.75 15.10
CA PHE A 36 -16.60 52.49 14.60
C PHE A 36 -17.79 51.52 14.49
N ASP A 37 -18.85 51.87 15.22
CA ASP A 37 -20.20 51.29 15.24
C ASP A 37 -21.13 52.06 14.28
N MET A 38 -22.36 51.53 14.14
CA MET A 38 -23.65 52.09 13.65
C MET A 38 -24.14 51.41 12.36
N ASP A 39 -25.39 50.98 12.18
CA ASP A 39 -26.62 51.01 13.01
C ASP A 39 -27.68 50.07 12.37
N GLU A 40 -28.75 49.85 13.12
CA GLU A 40 -29.94 49.01 12.92
C GLU A 40 -30.92 49.39 11.77
N ASP A 41 -31.83 48.43 11.52
CA ASP A 41 -33.23 48.51 11.09
C ASP A 41 -33.62 48.83 9.63
N ASP A 42 -34.33 47.86 9.01
CA ASP A 42 -35.74 48.01 8.60
C ASP A 42 -36.29 46.67 8.05
N GLY A 43 -37.43 46.21 8.59
CA GLY A 43 -38.25 45.13 8.03
C GLY A 43 -39.36 45.65 7.10
N TYR A 44 -39.92 44.77 6.25
CA TYR A 44 -41.35 44.60 5.92
C TYR A 44 -41.57 43.80 4.61
N ASP A 45 -42.31 42.69 4.75
CA ASP A 45 -43.41 42.13 3.93
C ASP A 45 -43.32 41.82 2.40
N GLU A 46 -43.51 40.51 2.14
CA GLU A 46 -44.54 39.83 1.31
C GLU A 46 -44.73 40.05 -0.21
N LEU A 47 -44.87 38.87 -0.88
CA LEU A 47 -45.69 38.51 -2.05
C LEU A 47 -45.18 38.79 -3.49
N GLY A 48 -45.10 37.72 -4.29
CA GLY A 48 -45.17 37.82 -5.75
C GLY A 48 -44.57 36.64 -6.53
N ASP A 49 -45.35 35.58 -6.70
CA ASP A 49 -45.13 34.47 -7.64
C ASP A 49 -45.25 34.91 -9.12
N LEU A 50 -44.73 34.07 -10.03
CA LEU A 50 -44.89 33.98 -11.50
C LEU A 50 -43.70 34.41 -12.39
N GLY A 51 -43.07 33.43 -13.05
CA GLY A 51 -42.33 33.63 -14.30
C GLY A 51 -41.34 32.52 -14.68
N ASP A 52 -41.75 31.63 -15.59
CA ASP A 52 -41.09 30.42 -16.12
C ASP A 52 -39.58 30.51 -16.53
N PRO A 53 -38.88 29.34 -16.55
CA PRO A 53 -37.46 29.24 -16.86
C PRO A 53 -37.13 29.27 -18.37
N MET A 54 -36.04 29.97 -18.71
CA MET A 54 -35.46 30.02 -20.05
C MET A 54 -34.77 28.70 -20.45
N ASN A 55 -35.08 28.29 -21.68
CA ASN A 55 -34.56 27.15 -22.45
C ASN A 55 -33.02 27.09 -22.55
N LEU A 56 -32.47 25.88 -22.33
CA LEU A 56 -31.18 25.44 -22.85
C LEU A 56 -31.41 24.44 -24.01
N PRO A 57 -30.63 24.51 -25.11
CA PRO A 57 -30.90 23.73 -26.33
C PRO A 57 -30.46 22.27 -26.22
N GLN A 58 -31.30 21.38 -26.76
CA GLN A 58 -31.05 19.95 -26.91
C GLN A 58 -30.01 19.65 -28.00
N VAL A 59 -29.16 18.67 -27.74
CA VAL A 59 -28.22 18.09 -28.72
C VAL A 59 -28.80 16.77 -29.24
N ASP A 60 -28.87 16.68 -30.57
CA ASP A 60 -29.46 15.58 -31.34
C ASP A 60 -28.79 14.22 -31.13
N GLN A 61 -29.64 13.18 -31.06
CA GLN A 61 -29.26 11.78 -31.03
C GLN A 61 -28.94 11.25 -32.43
N ILE A 62 -27.79 10.57 -32.56
CA ILE A 62 -27.37 9.83 -33.76
C ILE A 62 -28.00 8.41 -33.74
N PRO A 63 -28.65 7.93 -34.82
CA PRO A 63 -29.35 6.64 -34.81
C PRO A 63 -28.44 5.43 -35.06
N ILE A 64 -28.62 4.39 -34.24
CA ILE A 64 -28.02 3.04 -34.37
C ILE A 64 -28.94 2.14 -35.22
N PRO A 65 -28.44 1.39 -36.23
CA PRO A 65 -29.28 0.47 -36.99
C PRO A 65 -29.56 -0.86 -36.25
N LYS A 66 -30.83 -1.25 -36.23
CA LYS A 66 -31.34 -2.55 -35.74
C LYS A 66 -30.99 -3.68 -36.71
N LEU A 67 -30.41 -4.78 -36.20
CA LEU A 67 -30.38 -6.07 -36.88
C LEU A 67 -31.21 -7.08 -36.08
N GLY A 68 -32.29 -7.56 -36.73
CA GLY A 68 -33.30 -8.44 -36.15
C GLY A 68 -32.91 -9.91 -36.14
N ALA A 69 -33.47 -10.62 -35.16
CA ALA A 69 -33.39 -12.07 -34.99
C ALA A 69 -34.43 -12.83 -35.85
N ARG A 70 -34.00 -13.96 -36.42
CA ARG A 70 -34.76 -15.17 -36.85
C ARG A 70 -33.70 -16.13 -37.40
N GLY A 71 -33.66 -17.44 -37.20
CA GLY A 71 -34.56 -18.46 -36.66
C GLY A 71 -33.98 -19.81 -37.15
N SER A 72 -34.18 -20.89 -36.39
CA SER A 72 -33.59 -22.22 -36.64
C SER A 72 -34.16 -22.93 -37.89
N GLY A 73 -33.42 -23.90 -38.46
CA GLY A 73 -34.02 -24.87 -39.39
C GLY A 73 -33.08 -25.67 -40.33
N SER A 74 -32.75 -26.90 -39.90
CA SER A 74 -32.71 -28.15 -40.69
C SER A 74 -31.75 -28.36 -41.90
N ARG A 75 -30.75 -29.23 -41.64
CA ARG A 75 -30.38 -30.49 -42.35
C ARG A 75 -30.62 -30.63 -43.88
N ARG A 76 -29.53 -31.11 -44.52
CA ARG A 76 -29.36 -32.34 -45.36
C ARG A 76 -28.93 -32.15 -46.83
N LYS A 77 -27.91 -32.96 -47.17
CA LYS A 77 -27.51 -33.55 -48.46
C LYS A 77 -26.70 -32.67 -49.42
N LEU A 78 -25.40 -32.96 -49.53
CA LEU A 78 -24.89 -33.70 -50.69
C LEU A 78 -23.50 -34.30 -50.37
N GLN A 79 -23.44 -35.62 -50.32
CA GLN A 79 -22.22 -36.42 -50.28
C GLN A 79 -22.42 -37.50 -51.34
N SER A 80 -21.54 -37.59 -52.36
CA SER A 80 -21.24 -38.83 -53.11
C SER A 80 -20.34 -38.58 -54.34
N ARG A 81 -19.28 -39.41 -54.40
CA ARG A 81 -18.39 -39.75 -55.54
C ARG A 81 -17.24 -38.78 -55.83
N ARG A 82 -15.97 -39.21 -55.95
CA ARG A 82 -15.46 -40.52 -56.38
C ARG A 82 -14.00 -40.68 -55.95
N ASN A 83 -13.64 -41.85 -55.43
CA ASN A 83 -12.27 -42.26 -55.13
C ASN A 83 -11.69 -43.11 -56.28
N LYS A 84 -10.34 -43.10 -56.35
CA LYS A 84 -9.38 -43.96 -57.08
C LYS A 84 -8.86 -43.42 -58.43
N ILE A 85 -7.58 -43.05 -58.45
CA ILE A 85 -6.51 -43.69 -59.26
C ILE A 85 -5.11 -43.17 -58.83
N VAL A 86 -4.29 -44.13 -58.41
CA VAL A 86 -2.83 -44.27 -58.57
C VAL A 86 -1.88 -43.45 -57.68
N GLY A 87 -1.27 -44.18 -56.73
CA GLY A 87 0.04 -43.86 -56.15
C GLY A 87 1.17 -44.44 -56.98
N LEU A 88 2.23 -43.65 -57.14
CA LEU A 88 3.61 -44.03 -57.52
C LEU A 88 4.46 -42.75 -57.63
N ALA A 89 4.81 -42.11 -56.50
CA ALA A 89 5.77 -40.99 -56.51
C ALA A 89 6.34 -40.59 -55.13
N THR A 90 6.50 -41.49 -54.16
CA THR A 90 7.00 -41.11 -52.81
C THR A 90 8.08 -42.06 -52.27
N ALA A 91 9.03 -42.46 -53.10
CA ALA A 91 10.21 -43.22 -52.66
C ALA A 91 11.56 -42.70 -53.22
N GLY A 92 11.55 -41.72 -54.13
CA GLY A 92 12.77 -41.21 -54.79
C GLY A 92 13.41 -39.97 -54.14
N VAL A 93 12.67 -39.21 -53.33
CA VAL A 93 13.13 -37.89 -52.84
C VAL A 93 13.90 -37.99 -51.52
N THR A 94 13.64 -39.01 -50.71
CA THR A 94 14.26 -39.18 -49.39
C THR A 94 15.69 -39.75 -49.45
N VAL A 95 16.04 -40.47 -50.52
CA VAL A 95 17.39 -41.06 -50.69
C VAL A 95 18.41 -40.04 -51.22
N LEU A 96 17.96 -39.01 -51.94
CA LEU A 96 18.85 -38.00 -52.53
C LEU A 96 19.41 -37.01 -51.49
N LEU A 97 18.66 -36.74 -50.40
CA LEU A 97 19.06 -35.79 -49.36
C LEU A 97 20.09 -36.36 -48.36
N ILE A 98 20.14 -37.69 -48.19
CA ILE A 98 21.08 -38.34 -47.27
C ILE A 98 22.48 -38.46 -47.90
N VAL A 99 22.58 -38.60 -49.22
CA VAL A 99 23.87 -38.68 -49.93
C VAL A 99 24.56 -37.32 -50.04
N LEU A 100 23.80 -36.22 -50.09
CA LEU A 100 24.33 -34.86 -50.12
C LEU A 100 24.90 -34.38 -48.76
N TYR A 101 24.51 -35.02 -47.65
CA TYR A 101 25.01 -34.67 -46.31
C TYR A 101 26.34 -35.34 -45.95
N LEU A 102 26.78 -36.33 -46.71
CA LEU A 102 27.98 -37.15 -46.43
C LEU A 102 29.24 -36.72 -47.22
N LEU A 103 29.20 -35.62 -47.99
CA LEU A 103 30.29 -35.22 -48.89
C LEU A 103 30.82 -33.78 -48.70
N LEU A 104 30.72 -33.20 -47.50
CA LEU A 104 31.41 -31.94 -47.18
C LEU A 104 32.63 -32.18 -46.28
N PRO A 105 33.84 -31.76 -46.68
CA PRO A 105 35.05 -31.97 -45.90
C PRO A 105 35.13 -31.02 -44.71
N THR A 106 35.54 -31.55 -43.56
CA THR A 106 35.86 -30.83 -42.33
C THR A 106 37.07 -29.90 -42.53
N ILE A 107 36.86 -28.59 -42.50
CA ILE A 107 37.95 -27.61 -42.37
C ILE A 107 38.10 -27.29 -40.87
N SER A 108 39.18 -27.78 -40.29
CA SER A 108 39.65 -27.42 -38.95
C SER A 108 40.31 -26.05 -38.98
N GLY A 109 39.69 -25.06 -38.34
CA GLY A 109 40.29 -23.76 -38.01
C GLY A 109 40.17 -23.54 -36.50
N GLU A 110 41.29 -23.24 -35.85
CA GLU A 110 41.35 -22.91 -34.41
C GLU A 110 40.46 -21.71 -34.05
N PRO A 111 39.78 -21.71 -32.88
CA PRO A 111 38.99 -20.56 -32.47
C PRO A 111 39.89 -19.44 -31.93
N ARG A 112 39.86 -18.28 -32.61
CA ARG A 112 40.24 -16.99 -32.00
C ARG A 112 39.30 -16.71 -30.84
N LYS A 113 39.87 -16.52 -29.65
CA LYS A 113 39.22 -15.92 -28.49
C LYS A 113 38.82 -14.47 -28.82
N SER A 114 37.55 -14.19 -29.12
CA SER A 114 36.93 -12.87 -28.82
C SER A 114 35.39 -12.77 -28.95
N GLU A 115 34.65 -13.82 -29.32
CA GLU A 115 33.19 -13.67 -29.59
C GLU A 115 32.24 -13.99 -28.42
N GLN A 116 32.74 -14.46 -27.26
CA GLN A 116 31.87 -14.75 -26.11
C GLN A 116 31.40 -13.50 -25.32
N GLY A 117 32.00 -12.33 -25.55
CA GLY A 117 31.54 -11.07 -24.95
C GLY A 117 30.35 -10.45 -25.69
N ALA A 118 30.33 -10.52 -27.02
CA ALA A 118 29.31 -9.89 -27.85
C ALA A 118 27.97 -10.66 -27.86
N ALA A 119 28.02 -12.00 -27.73
CA ALA A 119 26.79 -12.82 -27.71
C ALA A 119 25.98 -12.67 -26.41
N ALA A 120 26.63 -12.38 -25.28
CA ALA A 120 25.94 -12.16 -23.99
C ALA A 120 25.24 -10.79 -23.91
N LEU A 121 25.64 -9.81 -24.72
CA LEU A 121 24.99 -8.50 -24.84
C LEU A 121 23.74 -8.55 -25.73
N SER A 122 23.63 -9.55 -26.61
CA SER A 122 22.52 -9.69 -27.57
C SER A 122 21.20 -10.20 -26.95
N GLU A 123 21.21 -10.78 -25.74
CA GLU A 123 19.98 -11.26 -25.06
C GLU A 123 19.23 -10.16 -24.30
N ALA A 124 19.87 -9.01 -24.05
CA ALA A 124 19.23 -7.84 -23.45
C ALA A 124 18.49 -7.00 -24.51
N GLN A 125 17.56 -7.62 -25.25
CA GLN A 125 16.71 -6.85 -26.17
C GLN A 125 15.82 -5.90 -25.38
N HIS A 126 15.85 -4.62 -25.74
CA HIS A 126 14.92 -3.59 -25.31
C HIS A 126 13.49 -4.13 -25.28
N THR A 127 12.98 -4.28 -24.08
CA THR A 127 11.56 -4.51 -23.90
C THR A 127 10.93 -3.14 -24.02
N GLY A 128 10.34 -2.83 -25.18
CA GLY A 128 9.33 -1.77 -25.22
C GLY A 128 8.27 -2.02 -24.14
N ALA A 129 7.28 -1.13 -24.01
CA ALA A 129 6.26 -1.17 -22.94
C ALA A 129 5.48 -2.50 -22.77
N VAL A 130 5.68 -3.50 -23.65
CA VAL A 130 5.05 -4.82 -23.62
C VAL A 130 6.10 -5.93 -23.55
N TYR A 131 6.14 -6.64 -22.43
CA TYR A 131 6.99 -7.81 -22.22
C TYR A 131 6.37 -9.08 -22.81
N LYS A 132 7.19 -9.94 -23.45
CA LYS A 132 6.73 -11.18 -24.13
C LYS A 132 5.92 -12.14 -23.24
N ASN A 133 6.09 -12.07 -21.92
CA ASN A 133 5.52 -13.02 -20.94
C ASN A 133 4.31 -12.49 -20.15
N LYS A 134 3.62 -11.43 -20.61
CA LYS A 134 2.60 -10.72 -19.80
C LYS A 134 3.15 -10.22 -18.46
N PHE A 135 4.43 -9.86 -18.43
CA PHE A 135 5.04 -9.23 -17.26
C PHE A 135 4.54 -7.80 -17.13
N HIS A 136 3.99 -7.47 -15.96
CA HIS A 136 3.49 -6.15 -15.63
C HIS A 136 4.54 -5.42 -14.79
N MET A 137 5.34 -4.58 -15.46
CA MET A 137 6.42 -3.82 -14.83
C MET A 137 5.93 -2.98 -13.63
N GLN A 138 4.77 -2.33 -13.77
CA GLN A 138 4.18 -1.49 -12.71
C GLN A 138 3.82 -2.27 -11.45
N GLU A 139 3.65 -3.59 -11.55
CA GLU A 139 3.44 -4.48 -10.40
C GLU A 139 4.76 -5.00 -9.81
N ASN A 140 5.91 -4.46 -10.23
CA ASN A 140 7.24 -4.84 -9.78
C ASN A 140 8.06 -3.59 -9.44
N TRP A 141 7.38 -2.53 -8.97
CA TRP A 141 7.99 -1.28 -8.52
C TRP A 141 8.09 -1.18 -6.99
N GLY A 142 7.97 -2.31 -6.30
CA GLY A 142 7.93 -2.38 -4.85
C GLY A 142 6.84 -1.48 -4.29
N SER A 143 7.19 -0.69 -3.29
CA SER A 143 6.29 0.28 -2.66
C SER A 143 5.83 1.42 -3.58
N LEU A 144 6.43 1.59 -4.77
CA LEU A 144 6.01 2.60 -5.76
C LEU A 144 5.05 2.07 -6.81
N SER A 145 4.67 0.79 -6.71
CA SER A 145 3.66 0.20 -7.57
C SER A 145 2.31 0.90 -7.34
N PRO A 146 1.54 1.24 -8.41
CA PRO A 146 0.14 1.62 -8.26
C PRO A 146 -0.65 0.52 -7.54
N PHE A 147 -1.80 0.85 -6.96
CA PHE A 147 -2.63 -0.18 -6.32
C PHE A 147 -3.11 -1.22 -7.34
N PHE A 148 -2.99 -2.50 -6.99
CA PHE A 148 -3.62 -3.60 -7.71
C PHE A 148 -3.91 -4.73 -6.71
N SER A 149 -4.89 -5.57 -7.04
CA SER A 149 -5.39 -6.64 -6.14
C SER A 149 -5.34 -8.03 -6.78
N ASP A 150 -4.77 -8.13 -7.98
CA ASP A 150 -4.57 -9.38 -8.71
C ASP A 150 -3.17 -9.96 -8.49
N GLY A 151 -3.08 -11.29 -8.56
CA GLY A 151 -1.84 -12.04 -8.34
C GLY A 151 -1.93 -13.07 -7.20
N VAL A 152 -1.17 -14.15 -7.36
CA VAL A 152 -1.16 -15.32 -6.44
C VAL A 152 0.13 -15.40 -5.63
N SER A 153 0.87 -14.30 -5.52
CA SER A 153 2.30 -14.32 -5.17
C SER A 153 2.58 -14.54 -3.68
N PHE A 154 1.58 -14.44 -2.78
CA PHE A 154 1.78 -14.66 -1.35
C PHE A 154 0.62 -15.42 -0.71
N HIS A 155 0.92 -16.13 0.37
CA HIS A 155 -0.01 -17.00 1.08
C HIS A 155 -1.30 -16.24 1.51
N GLY A 156 -2.46 -16.82 1.20
CA GLY A 156 -3.78 -16.25 1.51
C GLY A 156 -4.86 -16.78 0.56
N VAL A 157 -6.09 -16.34 0.76
CA VAL A 157 -7.25 -16.73 -0.06
C VAL A 157 -7.76 -15.48 -0.78
N THR A 158 -7.85 -15.50 -2.11
CA THR A 158 -8.59 -14.42 -2.79
C THR A 158 -10.09 -14.68 -2.67
N ALA A 159 -10.87 -13.63 -2.42
CA ALA A 159 -12.34 -13.75 -2.39
C ALA A 159 -12.91 -14.32 -3.71
N ARG A 160 -12.22 -14.07 -4.83
CA ARG A 160 -12.60 -14.56 -6.18
C ARG A 160 -12.32 -16.05 -6.39
N GLU A 161 -11.23 -16.59 -5.86
CA GLU A 161 -10.87 -18.02 -5.99
C GLU A 161 -11.94 -18.94 -5.39
N LYS A 162 -12.74 -18.43 -4.45
CA LYS A 162 -13.84 -19.18 -3.86
C LYS A 162 -15.19 -19.03 -4.55
N GLY A 163 -15.34 -18.10 -5.51
CA GLY A 163 -16.64 -17.83 -6.15
C GLY A 163 -17.75 -17.47 -5.15
N ARG A 164 -17.38 -16.98 -3.96
CA ARG A 164 -18.24 -16.81 -2.79
C ARG A 164 -18.47 -15.32 -2.54
N LEU A 165 -19.10 -14.66 -3.51
CA LEU A 165 -19.65 -13.33 -3.31
C LEU A 165 -21.16 -13.45 -3.15
N ASP A 166 -21.75 -12.59 -2.32
CA ASP A 166 -23.20 -12.43 -2.31
C ASP A 166 -23.68 -11.77 -3.62
N HIS A 167 -24.99 -11.60 -3.75
CA HIS A 167 -25.60 -10.96 -4.91
C HIS A 167 -25.24 -9.47 -5.07
N HIS A 168 -24.55 -8.89 -4.08
CA HIS A 168 -24.02 -7.53 -4.08
C HIS A 168 -22.50 -7.46 -4.26
N GLY A 169 -21.82 -8.60 -4.37
CA GLY A 169 -20.37 -8.64 -4.54
C GLY A 169 -19.57 -8.66 -3.24
N PHE A 170 -20.21 -8.84 -2.07
CA PHE A 170 -19.54 -8.94 -0.78
C PHE A 170 -19.10 -10.38 -0.47
N PRO A 171 -17.88 -10.63 0.04
CA PRO A 171 -17.43 -12.00 0.26
C PRO A 171 -18.23 -12.71 1.37
N LEU A 172 -19.06 -13.66 0.92
CA LEU A 172 -19.45 -14.90 1.60
C LEU A 172 -18.63 -15.22 2.87
N VAL A 173 -19.24 -15.35 4.06
CA VAL A 173 -18.68 -16.12 5.22
C VAL A 173 -19.40 -17.47 5.31
N PRO A 174 -19.11 -18.42 4.42
CA PRO A 174 -20.12 -19.37 3.96
C PRO A 174 -20.00 -20.73 4.67
N GLU A 175 -19.32 -20.75 5.82
CA GLU A 175 -19.37 -21.84 6.82
C GLU A 175 -20.20 -21.48 8.06
N MET A 176 -20.62 -20.20 8.22
CA MET A 176 -21.13 -19.70 9.50
C MET A 176 -22.61 -19.28 9.51
N GLY A 177 -23.38 -19.59 8.45
CA GLY A 177 -24.79 -19.21 8.34
C GLY A 177 -25.00 -17.79 7.79
N VAL A 178 -26.04 -17.11 8.28
CA VAL A 178 -26.34 -15.72 7.90
C VAL A 178 -25.50 -14.79 8.77
N CYS A 179 -24.55 -14.08 8.15
CA CYS A 179 -23.69 -13.10 8.81
C CYS A 179 -24.01 -11.69 8.34
N THR A 180 -23.89 -10.72 9.26
CA THR A 180 -24.00 -9.29 8.98
C THR A 180 -22.70 -8.60 9.35
N LEU A 181 -22.22 -7.69 8.49
CA LEU A 181 -21.01 -6.91 8.76
C LEU A 181 -21.33 -5.87 9.84
N ARG A 182 -20.67 -5.99 10.99
CA ARG A 182 -20.87 -5.14 12.17
C ARG A 182 -19.92 -3.95 12.18
N GLN A 183 -18.63 -4.20 11.97
CA GLN A 183 -17.58 -3.17 11.98
C GLN A 183 -16.53 -3.43 10.89
N ALA A 184 -15.93 -2.35 10.41
CA ALA A 184 -14.70 -2.42 9.61
C ALA A 184 -13.64 -1.45 10.18
N HIS A 185 -12.44 -1.96 10.42
CA HIS A 185 -11.27 -1.15 10.78
C HIS A 185 -10.28 -1.16 9.62
N VAL A 186 -9.97 0.01 9.06
CA VAL A 186 -9.15 0.17 7.88
C VAL A 186 -7.87 0.91 8.27
N LEU A 187 -6.72 0.28 8.06
CA LEU A 187 -5.42 0.95 8.05
C LEU A 187 -4.99 1.09 6.59
N HIS A 188 -5.02 2.32 6.09
CA HIS A 188 -4.80 2.64 4.68
C HIS A 188 -3.50 3.42 4.50
N ARG A 189 -2.75 3.12 3.44
CA ARG A 189 -1.58 3.91 3.03
C ARG A 189 -2.02 5.04 2.11
N HIS A 190 -1.33 6.16 2.15
CA HIS A 190 -1.48 7.24 1.18
C HIS A 190 -1.35 6.80 -0.30
N GLY A 191 -1.88 7.63 -1.20
CA GLY A 191 -1.85 7.41 -2.65
C GLY A 191 -0.50 7.76 -3.29
N GLU A 192 -0.44 7.73 -4.61
CA GLU A 192 0.74 8.13 -5.38
C GLU A 192 1.24 9.53 -5.00
N ARG A 193 2.55 9.68 -4.89
CA ARG A 193 3.20 10.93 -4.48
C ARG A 193 4.47 11.20 -5.26
N TYR A 194 4.98 12.42 -5.11
CA TYR A 194 6.34 12.76 -5.48
C TYR A 194 7.39 12.06 -4.59
N PRO A 195 8.66 12.01 -5.02
CA PRO A 195 9.75 11.43 -4.24
C PRO A 195 9.93 12.10 -2.87
N THR A 196 10.46 11.37 -1.89
CA THR A 196 10.89 12.01 -0.65
C THR A 196 12.12 12.88 -0.89
N ASP A 197 12.44 13.80 0.03
CA ASP A 197 13.56 14.74 -0.10
C ASP A 197 14.87 14.04 -0.47
N GLY A 198 15.25 13.01 0.30
CA GLY A 198 16.47 12.26 0.03
C GLY A 198 16.43 11.46 -1.29
N ALA A 199 15.25 11.02 -1.75
CA ALA A 199 15.12 10.36 -3.04
C ALA A 199 15.22 11.38 -4.19
N ALA A 200 14.60 12.56 -4.02
CA ALA A 200 14.66 13.66 -4.97
C ALA A 200 16.10 14.17 -5.14
N ASP A 201 16.85 14.34 -4.04
CA ASP A 201 18.26 14.76 -4.10
C ASP A 201 19.11 13.83 -4.97
N ASN A 202 18.95 12.52 -4.79
CA ASN A 202 19.67 11.52 -5.59
C ASN A 202 19.27 11.57 -7.07
N MET A 203 17.98 11.74 -7.37
CA MET A 203 17.51 11.82 -8.75
C MET A 203 17.91 13.14 -9.44
N VAL A 204 17.92 14.27 -8.73
CA VAL A 204 18.42 15.55 -9.25
C VAL A 204 19.91 15.45 -9.57
N ALA A 205 20.70 14.89 -8.65
CA ALA A 205 22.13 14.69 -8.88
C ALA A 205 22.40 13.78 -10.10
N PHE A 206 21.60 12.73 -10.28
CA PHE A 206 21.67 11.89 -11.48
C PHE A 206 21.24 12.66 -12.75
N ALA A 207 20.16 13.44 -12.69
CA ALA A 207 19.66 14.21 -13.82
C ALA A 207 20.70 15.21 -14.34
N ASP A 208 21.39 15.90 -13.43
CA ASP A 208 22.45 16.85 -13.78
C ASP A 208 23.63 16.16 -14.48
N LYS A 209 24.09 15.03 -13.92
CA LYS A 209 25.15 14.21 -14.54
C LYS A 209 24.72 13.69 -15.91
N LEU A 210 23.50 13.18 -16.03
CA LEU A 210 22.98 12.64 -17.28
C LEU A 210 23.00 13.73 -18.36
N LYS A 211 22.46 14.91 -18.05
CA LYS A 211 22.44 16.05 -18.99
C LYS A 211 23.84 16.50 -19.40
N SER A 212 24.79 16.59 -18.47
CA SER A 212 26.16 17.02 -18.79
C SER A 212 26.94 15.99 -19.63
N SER A 213 26.43 14.76 -19.69
CA SER A 213 27.12 13.62 -20.32
C SER A 213 26.67 13.33 -21.75
N ILE A 214 25.56 13.93 -22.20
CA ILE A 214 25.05 13.76 -23.57
C ILE A 214 25.96 14.47 -24.56
N ASN A 215 26.42 13.75 -25.58
CA ASN A 215 27.25 14.29 -26.65
C ASN A 215 27.02 13.53 -27.97
N ASN A 216 27.79 13.86 -29.01
CA ASN A 216 27.65 13.26 -30.34
C ASN A 216 28.00 11.77 -30.43
N GLN A 217 28.57 11.17 -29.38
CA GLN A 217 28.86 9.74 -29.27
C GLN A 217 27.79 8.98 -28.47
N THR A 218 26.85 9.68 -27.84
CA THR A 218 25.73 9.06 -27.14
C THR A 218 24.82 8.34 -28.14
N ASP A 219 24.33 7.17 -27.76
CA ASP A 219 23.37 6.41 -28.57
C ASP A 219 22.10 7.24 -28.85
N GLU A 220 21.58 7.15 -30.08
CA GLU A 220 20.40 7.91 -30.54
C GLU A 220 19.18 7.67 -29.65
N MET A 221 19.09 6.53 -28.99
CA MET A 221 17.98 6.24 -28.07
C MET A 221 17.90 7.20 -26.86
N PHE A 222 18.95 7.95 -26.57
CA PHE A 222 19.00 9.00 -25.54
C PHE A 222 18.85 10.42 -26.10
N ALA A 223 18.59 10.60 -27.40
CA ALA A 223 18.42 11.93 -28.02
C ALA A 223 17.28 12.77 -27.40
N TRP A 224 16.32 12.12 -26.74
CA TRP A 224 15.24 12.81 -26.02
C TRP A 224 15.73 13.53 -24.74
N VAL A 225 16.89 13.17 -24.19
CA VAL A 225 17.43 13.75 -22.95
C VAL A 225 17.69 15.26 -23.09
N ASP A 226 18.07 15.72 -24.29
CA ASP A 226 18.25 17.15 -24.60
C ASP A 226 16.99 17.99 -24.33
N HIS A 227 15.81 17.38 -24.48
CA HIS A 227 14.52 18.03 -24.31
C HIS A 227 13.83 17.63 -22.99
N TRP A 228 14.42 16.72 -22.24
CA TRP A 228 13.91 16.27 -20.96
C TRP A 228 14.37 17.22 -19.85
N ASN A 229 13.52 17.44 -18.86
CA ASN A 229 13.83 18.19 -17.64
C ASN A 229 13.33 17.40 -16.44
N TYR A 230 14.09 17.43 -15.36
CA TYR A 230 13.59 16.93 -14.07
C TYR A 230 12.50 17.90 -13.58
N LEU A 231 11.26 17.40 -13.52
CA LEU A 231 10.07 18.19 -13.13
C LEU A 231 9.38 17.64 -11.87
N LEU A 232 9.88 16.56 -11.28
CA LEU A 232 9.29 15.99 -10.08
C LEU A 232 9.47 16.96 -8.92
N GLU A 233 8.39 17.20 -8.18
CA GLU A 233 8.44 17.92 -6.92
C GLU A 233 8.85 16.95 -5.79
N ARG A 234 8.53 17.27 -4.53
CA ARG A 234 8.98 16.52 -3.35
C ARG A 234 7.83 16.29 -2.40
N GLU A 235 7.77 15.11 -1.78
CA GLU A 235 6.90 14.68 -0.68
C GLU A 235 5.38 14.67 -0.93
N LEU A 236 4.86 15.59 -1.75
CA LEU A 236 3.45 15.88 -1.95
C LEU A 236 2.71 14.77 -2.69
N LEU A 237 1.42 14.64 -2.37
CA LEU A 237 0.49 13.77 -3.09
C LEU A 237 0.33 14.29 -4.53
N VAL A 238 0.44 13.41 -5.53
CA VAL A 238 0.20 13.82 -6.92
C VAL A 238 -1.31 13.78 -7.23
N PRO A 239 -1.81 14.49 -8.26
CA PRO A 239 -3.24 14.44 -8.62
C PRO A 239 -3.77 13.02 -8.86
N ARG A 240 -2.93 12.12 -9.39
CA ARG A 240 -3.27 10.70 -9.50
C ARG A 240 -3.48 10.04 -8.14
N GLY A 241 -2.64 10.35 -7.16
CA GLY A 241 -2.76 9.84 -5.79
C GLY A 241 -4.07 10.25 -5.15
N TYR A 242 -4.48 11.51 -5.31
CA TYR A 242 -5.80 11.97 -4.88
C TYR A 242 -6.92 11.16 -5.55
N SER A 243 -6.83 10.93 -6.86
CA SER A 243 -7.82 10.10 -7.58
C SER A 243 -7.83 8.64 -7.11
N THR A 244 -6.68 8.06 -6.78
CA THR A 244 -6.57 6.70 -6.24
C THR A 244 -7.30 6.59 -4.91
N GLU A 245 -7.09 7.54 -4.01
CA GLU A 245 -7.74 7.57 -2.69
C GLU A 245 -9.24 7.82 -2.79
N PHE A 246 -9.66 8.79 -3.60
CA PHE A 246 -11.08 9.04 -3.86
C PHE A 246 -11.78 7.79 -4.43
N ALA A 247 -11.15 7.12 -5.40
CA ALA A 247 -11.68 5.88 -5.96
C ALA A 247 -11.72 4.76 -4.92
N ALA A 248 -10.70 4.65 -4.05
CA ALA A 248 -10.66 3.68 -2.97
C ALA A 248 -11.81 3.88 -1.97
N GLY A 249 -12.08 5.13 -1.55
CA GLY A 249 -13.21 5.47 -0.70
C GLY A 249 -14.56 5.12 -1.34
N ALA A 250 -14.77 5.50 -2.61
CA ALA A 250 -16.00 5.20 -3.33
C ALA A 250 -16.24 3.68 -3.53
N GLN A 251 -15.16 2.93 -3.77
CA GLN A 251 -15.22 1.47 -3.83
C GLN A 251 -15.49 0.85 -2.45
N PHE A 252 -14.92 1.40 -1.39
CA PHE A 252 -15.15 0.94 -0.02
C PHE A 252 -16.60 1.21 0.42
N TRP A 253 -17.20 2.33 0.02
CA TRP A 253 -18.64 2.57 0.19
C TRP A 253 -19.47 1.46 -0.45
N SER A 254 -19.19 1.18 -1.74
CA SER A 254 -19.93 0.19 -2.53
C SER A 254 -19.83 -1.22 -1.96
N SER A 255 -18.66 -1.59 -1.45
CA SER A 255 -18.36 -2.94 -0.94
C SER A 255 -18.67 -3.13 0.54
N HIS A 256 -18.45 -2.13 1.40
CA HIS A 256 -18.60 -2.25 2.86
C HIS A 256 -19.60 -1.24 3.41
N GLY A 257 -19.50 0.03 2.98
CA GLY A 257 -20.32 1.13 3.51
C GLY A 257 -21.82 0.86 3.44
N ARG A 258 -22.32 0.31 2.33
CA ARG A 258 -23.74 -0.05 2.23
C ARG A 258 -24.18 -1.07 3.28
N HIS A 259 -23.34 -2.05 3.62
CA HIS A 259 -23.65 -3.03 4.64
C HIS A 259 -23.52 -2.45 6.06
N LEU A 260 -22.50 -1.62 6.30
CA LEU A 260 -22.27 -0.94 7.58
C LEU A 260 -23.37 0.07 7.94
N PHE A 261 -23.96 0.74 6.95
CA PHE A 261 -24.92 1.84 7.14
C PHE A 261 -26.36 1.51 6.68
N ASN A 262 -26.70 0.22 6.51
CA ASN A 262 -28.05 -0.28 6.23
C ASN A 262 -28.66 0.16 4.87
N GLU A 263 -27.94 -0.20 3.80
CA GLU A 263 -28.26 -0.40 2.37
C GLU A 263 -29.06 0.64 1.56
N GLY A 264 -29.66 1.68 2.15
CA GLY A 264 -30.66 2.50 1.44
C GLY A 264 -30.28 3.95 1.08
N SER A 265 -29.40 4.60 1.84
CA SER A 265 -28.97 5.97 1.56
C SER A 265 -27.62 6.25 2.21
N LEU A 266 -26.89 7.25 1.69
CA LEU A 266 -25.63 7.79 2.24
C LEU A 266 -25.84 8.30 3.68
N LEU A 267 -26.10 7.40 4.63
CA LEU A 267 -26.43 7.62 6.05
C LEU A 267 -27.91 7.63 6.46
N GLY A 268 -28.81 6.89 5.82
CA GLY A 268 -30.26 6.89 6.18
C GLY A 268 -30.63 6.61 7.63
N LYS A 269 -29.67 6.17 8.46
CA LYS A 269 -29.80 6.00 9.92
C LYS A 269 -28.58 6.41 10.74
N TRP A 270 -27.51 7.01 10.18
CA TRP A 270 -26.44 7.54 11.04
C TRP A 270 -26.92 8.88 11.61
N SER A 271 -27.54 8.82 12.79
CA SER A 271 -28.02 9.97 13.56
C SER A 271 -27.00 10.44 14.61
N HIS A 272 -25.74 10.02 14.47
CA HIS A 272 -24.65 10.27 15.39
C HIS A 272 -23.69 11.33 14.84
N ASP A 273 -22.73 11.73 15.67
CA ASP A 273 -21.66 12.66 15.31
C ASP A 273 -20.91 12.22 14.02
N PRO A 274 -20.27 13.15 13.29
CA PRO A 274 -19.48 12.82 12.10
C PRO A 274 -18.47 11.70 12.39
N ILE A 275 -18.29 10.79 11.43
CA ILE A 275 -17.34 9.68 11.56
C ILE A 275 -15.92 10.25 11.75
N VAL A 276 -15.25 9.85 12.82
CA VAL A 276 -13.85 10.21 13.05
C VAL A 276 -12.97 9.36 12.15
N ILE A 277 -12.24 10.04 11.27
CA ILE A 277 -11.20 9.48 10.41
C ILE A 277 -9.87 9.99 10.97
N ARG A 278 -8.89 9.10 11.15
CA ARG A 278 -7.59 9.48 11.68
C ARG A 278 -6.54 9.51 10.59
N ALA A 279 -5.60 10.43 10.71
CA ALA A 279 -4.45 10.54 9.80
C ALA A 279 -3.28 11.16 10.56
N THR A 280 -2.20 11.47 9.85
CA THR A 280 -1.11 12.28 10.39
C THR A 280 -1.13 13.68 9.78
N GLU A 281 -0.41 14.61 10.40
CA GLU A 281 -0.35 16.01 9.97
C GLU A 281 0.38 16.21 8.64
N GLN A 282 1.21 15.25 8.21
CA GLN A 282 1.95 15.35 6.97
C GLN A 282 1.01 15.45 5.78
N GLU A 283 1.25 16.45 4.94
CA GLU A 283 0.34 16.88 3.87
C GLU A 283 -0.15 15.74 2.98
N ARG A 284 0.75 14.87 2.48
CA ARG A 284 0.32 13.74 1.64
C ARG A 284 -0.60 12.74 2.34
N ILE A 285 -0.49 12.58 3.66
CA ILE A 285 -1.28 11.62 4.44
C ILE A 285 -2.64 12.24 4.75
N ARG A 286 -2.65 13.49 5.24
CA ARG A 286 -3.86 14.27 5.47
C ARG A 286 -4.70 14.40 4.20
N ASP A 287 -4.07 14.76 3.08
CA ASP A 287 -4.78 14.96 1.81
C ASP A 287 -5.29 13.63 1.23
N SER A 288 -4.58 12.51 1.49
CA SER A 288 -5.06 11.16 1.16
C SER A 288 -6.29 10.79 2.00
N ALA A 289 -6.27 11.07 3.30
CA ALA A 289 -7.40 10.82 4.19
C ALA A 289 -8.63 11.63 3.76
N GLN A 290 -8.43 12.90 3.42
CA GLN A 290 -9.45 13.78 2.88
C GLN A 290 -10.04 13.22 1.57
N ALA A 291 -9.19 12.88 0.59
CA ALA A 291 -9.63 12.33 -0.69
C ALA A 291 -10.41 11.03 -0.54
N TRP A 292 -9.93 10.11 0.29
CA TRP A 292 -10.61 8.85 0.60
C TRP A 292 -11.98 9.10 1.22
N SER A 293 -12.06 10.03 2.18
CA SER A 293 -13.30 10.34 2.88
C SER A 293 -14.32 11.03 1.97
N GLU A 294 -13.87 11.93 1.10
CA GLU A 294 -14.70 12.51 0.03
C GLU A 294 -15.24 11.46 -0.94
N GLY A 295 -14.41 10.48 -1.30
CA GLY A 295 -14.83 9.35 -2.12
C GLY A 295 -15.89 8.49 -1.43
N PHE A 296 -15.70 8.20 -0.14
CA PHE A 296 -16.60 7.37 0.66
C PHE A 296 -17.94 8.06 0.92
N PHE A 297 -17.93 9.34 1.28
CA PHE A 297 -19.10 10.14 1.65
C PHE A 297 -19.66 10.99 0.49
N ALA A 298 -19.26 10.72 -0.75
CA ALA A 298 -19.70 11.45 -1.94
C ALA A 298 -19.57 12.99 -1.79
N LYS A 299 -18.43 13.45 -1.23
CA LYS A 299 -18.08 14.86 -0.95
C LYS A 299 -18.93 15.57 0.12
N ASN A 300 -19.73 14.83 0.88
CA ASN A 300 -20.38 15.43 2.04
C ASN A 300 -19.42 15.47 3.23
N ASN A 301 -18.72 16.59 3.37
CA ASN A 301 -17.70 16.78 4.40
C ASN A 301 -18.27 16.95 5.82
N ASP A 302 -19.59 17.12 5.97
CA ASP A 302 -20.24 17.18 7.28
C ASP A 302 -20.34 15.78 7.93
N LEU A 303 -20.05 14.72 7.18
CA LEU A 303 -20.21 13.33 7.62
C LEU A 303 -18.95 12.75 8.26
N PHE A 304 -17.83 13.46 8.22
CA PHE A 304 -16.59 13.03 8.83
C PHE A 304 -15.80 14.17 9.44
N THR A 305 -14.88 13.82 10.35
CA THR A 305 -13.86 14.73 10.88
C THR A 305 -12.49 14.07 10.75
N LEU A 306 -11.45 14.89 10.63
CA LEU A 306 -10.06 14.41 10.66
C LEU A 306 -9.45 14.64 12.04
N SER A 307 -8.98 13.56 12.67
CA SER A 307 -8.10 13.61 13.85
C SER A 307 -6.67 13.37 13.38
N LEU A 308 -5.78 14.34 13.61
CA LEU A 308 -4.42 14.31 13.06
C LEU A 308 -3.40 14.06 14.17
N GLN A 309 -2.56 13.05 13.97
CA GLN A 309 -1.41 12.76 14.80
C GLN A 309 -0.16 13.49 14.29
N PRO A 310 0.73 13.96 15.18
CA PRO A 310 1.95 14.64 14.78
C PRO A 310 2.96 13.67 14.12
N GLU A 311 3.76 14.20 13.20
CA GLU A 311 4.92 13.51 12.62
C GLU A 311 6.22 14.15 13.10
N LYS A 312 6.55 13.90 14.37
CA LYS A 312 7.69 14.55 15.03
C LYS A 312 8.38 13.63 16.02
N ASP A 313 9.71 13.59 15.96
CA ASP A 313 10.55 12.77 16.83
C ASP A 313 10.20 12.97 18.31
N GLY A 314 9.97 11.85 19.00
CA GLY A 314 9.63 11.81 20.42
C GLY A 314 8.15 12.05 20.74
N GLU A 315 7.31 12.31 19.73
CA GLU A 315 5.85 12.40 19.91
C GLU A 315 5.19 11.04 19.63
N ASN A 316 4.14 10.74 20.39
CA ASN A 316 3.38 9.50 20.25
C ASN A 316 2.45 9.60 19.03
N ALA A 317 2.60 8.69 18.08
CA ALA A 317 1.80 8.64 16.86
C ALA A 317 1.76 7.21 16.32
N THR A 318 0.65 6.50 16.53
CA THR A 318 0.50 5.11 16.05
C THR A 318 0.43 5.00 14.53
N LEU A 319 0.07 6.10 13.84
CA LEU A 319 0.02 6.19 12.38
C LEU A 319 1.34 6.65 11.75
N ALA A 320 2.36 6.95 12.56
CA ALA A 320 3.74 7.19 12.14
C ALA A 320 4.73 6.80 13.26
N SER A 321 4.62 5.55 13.71
CA SER A 321 5.22 5.05 14.95
C SER A 321 6.75 5.07 15.00
N TYR A 322 7.42 5.25 13.87
CA TYR A 322 8.86 5.49 13.80
C TYR A 322 9.29 6.79 14.49
N PHE A 323 8.41 7.79 14.61
CA PHE A 323 8.68 9.01 15.37
C PHE A 323 8.66 8.78 16.89
N SER A 324 7.80 7.87 17.35
CA SER A 324 7.68 7.51 18.76
C SER A 324 8.75 6.49 19.19
N CYS A 325 9.32 5.75 18.25
CA CYS A 325 10.32 4.72 18.52
C CYS A 325 11.73 5.22 18.18
N LYS A 326 12.46 5.74 19.18
CA LYS A 326 13.78 6.37 18.97
C LYS A 326 14.79 5.50 18.19
N ASN A 327 14.78 4.19 18.43
CA ASN A 327 15.67 3.25 17.75
C ASN A 327 15.25 2.86 16.32
N ALA A 328 14.09 3.30 15.82
CA ALA A 328 13.57 2.90 14.50
C ALA A 328 14.54 3.23 13.36
N TYR A 329 15.15 4.42 13.39
CA TYR A 329 16.12 4.86 12.36
C TYR A 329 17.50 5.25 12.90
N ASN A 330 17.67 5.34 14.23
CA ASN A 330 18.89 5.83 14.86
C ASN A 330 19.72 4.74 15.55
N ASN A 331 19.46 3.46 15.27
CA ASN A 331 20.24 2.36 15.86
C ASN A 331 21.52 2.05 15.05
N PRO A 332 22.72 2.46 15.51
CA PRO A 332 23.98 2.22 14.79
C PRO A 332 24.39 0.74 14.75
N LYS A 333 23.78 -0.12 15.57
CA LYS A 333 24.02 -1.58 15.60
C LYS A 333 22.95 -2.37 14.83
N SER A 334 22.03 -1.69 14.15
CA SER A 334 21.09 -2.33 13.23
C SER A 334 21.64 -2.25 11.82
N VAL A 335 21.51 -3.35 11.06
CA VAL A 335 21.76 -3.29 9.62
C VAL A 335 20.55 -2.60 9.00
N SER A 336 20.73 -1.37 8.54
CA SER A 336 19.62 -0.63 7.94
C SER A 336 19.14 -1.29 6.65
N GLY A 337 17.84 -1.23 6.37
CA GLY A 337 17.31 -1.68 5.09
C GLY A 337 17.92 -0.95 3.91
N LYS A 338 18.30 0.33 4.07
CA LYS A 338 19.05 1.09 3.05
C LYS A 338 20.40 0.45 2.71
N GLN A 339 21.09 -0.11 3.71
CA GLN A 339 22.34 -0.83 3.47
C GLN A 339 22.09 -2.11 2.65
N LYS A 340 21.04 -2.88 2.97
CA LYS A 340 20.69 -4.09 2.22
C LYS A 340 20.20 -3.82 0.81
N GLU A 341 19.46 -2.73 0.62
CA GLU A 341 19.08 -2.20 -0.69
C GLU A 341 20.33 -1.85 -1.52
N ALA A 342 21.29 -1.11 -0.95
CA ALA A 342 22.52 -0.73 -1.64
C ALA A 342 23.38 -1.95 -2.03
N GLU A 343 23.60 -2.90 -1.11
CA GLU A 343 24.33 -4.15 -1.38
C GLU A 343 23.69 -4.92 -2.55
N TRP A 344 22.35 -4.91 -2.65
CA TRP A 344 21.64 -5.56 -3.74
C TRP A 344 21.72 -4.78 -5.05
N ILE A 345 21.56 -3.45 -5.02
CA ILE A 345 21.69 -2.57 -6.20
C ILE A 345 23.03 -2.83 -6.92
N ASP A 346 24.13 -2.84 -6.17
CA ASP A 346 25.47 -3.13 -6.69
C ASP A 346 25.57 -4.52 -7.35
N ASN A 347 24.75 -5.48 -6.92
CA ASN A 347 24.70 -6.83 -7.45
C ASN A 347 23.86 -6.91 -8.74
N TYR A 348 22.57 -6.55 -8.68
CA TYR A 348 21.63 -6.81 -9.78
C TYR A 348 21.76 -5.82 -10.96
N LEU A 349 22.26 -4.59 -10.73
CA LEU A 349 22.43 -3.59 -11.78
C LEU A 349 23.86 -3.49 -12.33
N ASN A 350 24.82 -4.29 -11.86
CA ASN A 350 26.19 -4.25 -12.38
C ASN A 350 26.26 -4.42 -13.91
N LYS A 351 25.52 -5.37 -14.47
CA LYS A 351 25.48 -5.56 -15.92
C LYS A 351 24.77 -4.40 -16.65
N ALA A 352 23.74 -3.83 -16.03
CA ALA A 352 23.02 -2.70 -16.58
C ALA A 352 23.90 -1.44 -16.61
N SER A 353 24.70 -1.19 -15.58
CA SER A 353 25.60 -0.04 -15.54
C SER A 353 26.69 -0.12 -16.61
N LEU A 354 27.26 -1.31 -16.86
CA LEU A 354 28.18 -1.52 -17.98
C LEU A 354 27.50 -1.25 -19.34
N ARG A 355 26.26 -1.72 -19.52
CA ARG A 355 25.46 -1.44 -20.72
C ARG A 355 25.23 0.06 -20.91
N PHE A 356 24.82 0.79 -19.86
CA PHE A 356 24.59 2.23 -19.96
C PHE A 356 25.87 3.04 -20.17
N GLN A 357 27.00 2.60 -19.60
CA GLN A 357 28.30 3.21 -19.85
C GLN A 357 28.68 3.15 -21.34
N GLU A 358 28.36 2.06 -22.04
CA GLU A 358 28.58 1.93 -23.49
C GLU A 358 27.62 2.84 -24.30
N LEU A 359 26.38 3.00 -23.86
CA LEU A 359 25.37 3.80 -24.55
C LEU A 359 25.52 5.32 -24.32
N ILE A 360 26.15 5.72 -23.21
CA ILE A 360 26.40 7.12 -22.86
C ILE A 360 27.90 7.30 -22.57
N PRO A 361 28.79 7.26 -23.59
CA PRO A 361 30.24 7.30 -23.37
C PRO A 361 30.73 8.57 -22.67
N GLY A 362 29.99 9.68 -22.78
CA GLY A 362 30.27 10.93 -22.08
C GLY A 362 29.97 10.90 -20.58
N PHE A 363 29.27 9.87 -20.08
CA PHE A 363 28.98 9.73 -18.66
C PHE A 363 30.20 9.16 -17.95
N GLU A 364 30.85 9.97 -17.12
CA GLU A 364 32.03 9.54 -16.37
C GLU A 364 31.62 8.54 -15.27
N ASN A 365 32.03 7.27 -15.45
CA ASN A 365 31.84 6.19 -14.48
C ASN A 365 30.35 5.97 -14.11
N PHE A 366 29.57 5.50 -15.06
CA PHE A 366 28.16 5.14 -14.86
C PHE A 366 28.05 3.96 -13.88
N THR A 367 27.39 4.18 -12.73
CA THR A 367 27.30 3.20 -11.64
C THR A 367 25.97 2.43 -11.62
N ALA A 368 25.92 1.35 -10.83
CA ALA A 368 24.68 0.63 -10.54
C ALA A 368 23.62 1.54 -9.88
N HIS A 369 24.05 2.47 -9.03
CA HIS A 369 23.16 3.44 -8.39
C HIS A 369 22.61 4.49 -9.36
N ASP A 370 23.35 4.86 -10.40
CA ASP A 370 22.83 5.73 -11.48
C ASP A 370 21.74 5.00 -12.28
N ALA A 371 21.94 3.72 -12.61
CA ALA A 371 20.90 2.88 -13.21
C ALA A 371 19.66 2.76 -12.30
N PHE A 372 19.85 2.67 -10.98
CA PHE A 372 18.75 2.66 -10.03
C PHE A 372 17.96 3.97 -10.04
N GLN A 373 18.63 5.13 -10.20
CA GLN A 373 17.92 6.41 -10.35
C GLN A 373 17.06 6.46 -11.61
N MET A 374 17.47 5.83 -12.71
CA MET A 374 16.60 5.69 -13.89
C MET A 374 15.35 4.86 -13.58
N GLN A 375 15.46 3.76 -12.81
CA GLN A 375 14.29 2.98 -12.40
C GLN A 375 13.36 3.79 -11.48
N GLN A 376 13.92 4.57 -10.55
CA GLN A 376 13.17 5.49 -9.68
C GLN A 376 12.44 6.58 -10.49
N LEU A 377 13.14 7.21 -11.44
CA LEU A 377 12.55 8.20 -12.35
C LEU A 377 11.39 7.59 -13.15
N CYS A 378 11.56 6.37 -13.66
CA CYS A 378 10.48 5.64 -14.32
C CYS A 378 9.22 5.55 -13.45
N ALA A 379 9.35 5.08 -12.20
CA ALA A 379 8.21 4.91 -11.31
C ALA A 379 7.56 6.25 -10.92
N PHE A 380 8.37 7.25 -10.49
CA PHE A 380 7.85 8.54 -10.02
C PHE A 380 7.31 9.43 -11.14
N GLU A 381 7.98 9.52 -12.29
CA GLU A 381 7.44 10.25 -13.44
C GLU A 381 6.18 9.57 -13.99
N THR A 382 6.11 8.23 -13.95
CA THR A 382 4.87 7.56 -14.31
C THR A 382 3.77 7.91 -13.33
N ALA A 383 4.02 7.91 -12.02
CA ALA A 383 3.04 8.29 -11.01
C ALA A 383 2.54 9.74 -11.19
N ALA A 384 3.46 10.70 -11.38
CA ALA A 384 3.15 12.12 -11.50
C ALA A 384 2.59 12.52 -12.88
N PHE A 385 3.19 12.03 -13.96
CA PHE A 385 2.95 12.50 -15.34
C PHE A 385 2.27 11.45 -16.23
N GLY A 386 2.15 10.21 -15.77
CA GLY A 386 1.52 9.11 -16.49
C GLY A 386 2.43 8.33 -17.42
N HIS A 387 3.66 8.77 -17.62
CA HIS A 387 4.63 8.08 -18.45
C HIS A 387 6.05 8.54 -18.12
N SER A 388 7.03 7.67 -18.32
CA SER A 388 8.44 8.00 -18.29
C SER A 388 9.21 7.26 -19.37
N LYS A 389 10.12 7.97 -20.05
CA LYS A 389 11.03 7.34 -21.02
C LYS A 389 12.01 6.38 -20.37
N PHE A 390 12.35 6.60 -19.11
CA PHE A 390 13.28 5.72 -18.37
C PHE A 390 12.76 4.28 -18.23
N CYS A 391 11.46 4.06 -18.36
CA CYS A 391 10.87 2.73 -18.27
C CYS A 391 11.27 1.78 -19.41
N GLU A 392 11.69 2.30 -20.56
CA GLU A 392 11.96 1.53 -21.79
C GLU A 392 13.33 0.84 -21.80
N PHE A 393 14.17 1.08 -20.77
CA PHE A 393 15.59 0.70 -20.77
C PHE A 393 15.94 -0.57 -19.97
N PHE A 394 14.95 -1.15 -19.29
CA PHE A 394 15.17 -2.23 -18.34
C PHE A 394 14.42 -3.50 -18.72
N THR A 395 15.13 -4.63 -18.60
CA THR A 395 14.62 -5.98 -18.83
C THR A 395 13.70 -6.43 -17.70
N GLU A 396 12.93 -7.50 -17.94
CA GLU A 396 12.10 -8.13 -16.91
C GLU A 396 12.92 -8.52 -15.65
N THR A 397 14.11 -9.08 -15.84
CA THR A 397 15.01 -9.47 -14.75
C THR A 397 15.44 -8.27 -13.91
N GLU A 398 15.72 -7.13 -14.53
CA GLU A 398 16.12 -5.91 -13.84
C GLU A 398 14.96 -5.27 -13.07
N TRP A 399 13.72 -5.39 -13.56
CA TRP A 399 12.54 -4.97 -12.80
C TRP A 399 12.21 -5.91 -11.64
N ARG A 400 12.39 -7.23 -11.80
CA ARG A 400 12.31 -8.16 -10.67
C ARG A 400 13.39 -7.89 -9.62
N GLY A 401 14.56 -7.44 -10.05
CA GLY A 401 15.63 -6.95 -9.18
C GLY A 401 15.22 -5.68 -8.43
N TYR A 402 14.57 -4.74 -9.10
CA TYR A 402 14.04 -3.52 -8.49
C TYR A 402 12.96 -3.79 -7.44
N GLU A 403 12.02 -4.70 -7.71
CA GLU A 403 11.08 -5.22 -6.70
C GLU A 403 11.84 -5.73 -5.47
N TYR A 404 12.85 -6.57 -5.69
CA TYR A 404 13.60 -7.17 -4.59
C TYR A 404 14.46 -6.17 -3.80
N ALA A 405 14.88 -5.06 -4.43
CA ALA A 405 15.52 -3.94 -3.73
C ALA A 405 14.57 -3.32 -2.70
N SER A 406 13.31 -3.09 -3.09
CA SER A 406 12.25 -2.65 -2.17
C SER A 406 11.97 -3.71 -1.11
N ASP A 407 11.92 -5.00 -1.47
CA ASP A 407 11.72 -6.09 -0.52
C ASP A 407 12.78 -6.08 0.59
N LEU A 408 14.06 -5.98 0.24
CA LEU A 408 15.15 -5.94 1.22
C LEU A 408 15.06 -4.69 2.09
N LYS A 409 14.81 -3.52 1.50
CA LYS A 409 14.71 -2.27 2.24
C LYS A 409 13.67 -2.34 3.35
N PHE A 410 12.43 -2.69 2.99
CA PHE A 410 11.32 -2.72 3.93
C PHE A 410 11.39 -3.93 4.87
N TYR A 411 11.90 -5.07 4.39
CA TYR A 411 12.07 -6.25 5.24
C TYR A 411 12.98 -5.97 6.45
N TYR A 412 14.09 -5.25 6.23
CA TYR A 412 15.06 -4.91 7.27
C TYR A 412 14.73 -3.62 8.03
N ASN A 413 13.84 -2.75 7.53
CA ASN A 413 13.39 -1.56 8.25
C ASN A 413 12.15 -1.84 9.13
N ASP A 414 11.18 -2.58 8.60
CA ASP A 414 9.82 -2.59 9.13
C ASP A 414 9.27 -4.01 9.37
N MET A 415 9.90 -5.04 8.80
CA MET A 415 9.45 -6.44 8.95
C MET A 415 10.36 -7.31 9.82
N PHE A 416 10.29 -8.63 9.68
CA PHE A 416 11.03 -9.60 10.49
C PHE A 416 12.56 -9.51 10.39
N GLY A 417 13.10 -8.77 9.42
CA GLY A 417 14.53 -8.42 9.37
C GLY A 417 14.90 -7.24 10.28
N SER A 418 13.92 -6.46 10.71
CA SER A 418 14.08 -5.30 11.58
C SER A 418 14.10 -5.69 13.06
N LYS A 419 14.97 -5.04 13.82
CA LYS A 419 14.98 -5.16 15.28
C LYS A 419 13.76 -4.49 15.93
N THR A 420 13.22 -3.44 15.32
CA THR A 420 12.18 -2.58 15.92
C THR A 420 10.84 -2.65 15.18
N GLY A 421 10.77 -3.31 14.02
CA GLY A 421 9.53 -3.41 13.21
C GLY A 421 8.33 -3.94 14.01
N VAL A 422 8.55 -4.95 14.86
CA VAL A 422 7.49 -5.48 15.73
C VAL A 422 6.96 -4.44 16.74
N ALA A 423 7.83 -3.60 17.30
CA ALA A 423 7.43 -2.56 18.25
C ALA A 423 6.64 -1.44 17.58
N GLN A 424 7.02 -1.08 16.35
CA GLN A 424 6.36 -0.04 15.56
C GLN A 424 4.91 -0.39 15.18
N GLY A 425 4.55 -1.67 15.10
CA GLY A 425 3.16 -2.10 14.86
C GLY A 425 2.31 -2.24 16.12
N ALA A 426 2.92 -2.24 17.31
CA ALA A 426 2.24 -2.57 18.56
C ALA A 426 1.18 -1.54 18.97
N GLY A 427 1.44 -0.25 18.73
CA GLY A 427 0.50 0.83 19.07
C GLY A 427 -0.85 0.70 18.38
N TRP A 428 -0.84 0.56 17.04
CA TRP A 428 -2.09 0.42 16.27
C TRP A 428 -2.85 -0.86 16.62
N LEU A 429 -2.15 -1.99 16.88
CA LEU A 429 -2.79 -3.22 17.34
C LEU A 429 -3.42 -3.08 18.72
N SER A 430 -2.79 -2.33 19.63
CA SER A 430 -3.38 -2.03 20.95
C SER A 430 -4.66 -1.19 20.81
N GLU A 431 -4.67 -0.23 19.91
CA GLU A 431 -5.87 0.57 19.60
C GLU A 431 -6.98 -0.27 18.95
N LEU A 432 -6.64 -1.19 18.04
CA LEU A 432 -7.58 -2.14 17.46
C LEU A 432 -8.24 -2.99 18.56
N VAL A 433 -7.44 -3.57 19.47
CA VAL A 433 -7.95 -4.34 20.61
C VAL A 433 -8.87 -3.48 21.48
N ALA A 434 -8.46 -2.25 21.79
CA ALA A 434 -9.27 -1.33 22.60
C ALA A 434 -10.64 -1.05 21.96
N ARG A 435 -10.70 -0.82 20.64
CA ARG A 435 -11.96 -0.65 19.90
C ARG A 435 -12.81 -1.92 19.88
N LEU A 436 -12.21 -3.09 19.68
CA LEU A 436 -12.93 -4.37 19.71
C LEU A 436 -13.52 -4.69 21.10
N GLU A 437 -12.85 -4.27 22.17
CA GLU A 437 -13.30 -4.43 23.55
C GLU A 437 -14.22 -3.30 24.04
N GLY A 438 -14.36 -2.22 23.25
CA GLY A 438 -15.17 -1.06 23.63
C GLY A 438 -14.60 -0.29 24.82
N VAL A 439 -13.27 -0.13 24.90
CA VAL A 439 -12.57 0.57 25.99
C VAL A 439 -11.65 1.68 25.47
N LEU A 440 -11.57 2.79 26.20
CA LEU A 440 -10.63 3.88 25.91
C LEU A 440 -9.24 3.54 26.45
N ILE A 441 -8.19 4.03 25.77
CA ILE A 441 -6.82 3.93 26.26
C ILE A 441 -6.51 5.22 27.03
N THR A 442 -6.30 5.08 28.34
CA THR A 442 -6.07 6.22 29.25
C THR A 442 -4.67 6.22 29.86
N THR A 443 -3.88 5.19 29.57
CA THR A 443 -2.51 5.01 30.07
C THR A 443 -1.56 4.82 28.90
N PRO A 444 -0.38 5.47 28.90
CA PRO A 444 0.60 5.31 27.84
C PRO A 444 1.00 3.86 27.62
N VAL A 445 1.00 3.41 26.37
CA VAL A 445 1.38 2.06 25.98
C VAL A 445 1.82 2.07 24.52
N TYR A 446 2.92 1.40 24.17
CA TYR A 446 3.37 1.19 22.79
C TYR A 446 3.38 2.42 21.85
N GLY A 447 3.70 3.61 22.38
CA GLY A 447 3.70 4.85 21.59
C GLY A 447 2.31 5.39 21.22
N VAL A 448 1.25 4.93 21.90
CA VAL A 448 -0.12 5.44 21.76
C VAL A 448 -0.22 6.87 22.31
N ASP A 449 -0.87 7.75 21.55
CA ASP A 449 -1.24 9.09 22.03
C ASP A 449 -2.49 9.00 22.92
N VAL A 450 -2.28 9.11 24.22
CA VAL A 450 -3.37 9.14 25.21
C VAL A 450 -4.20 10.42 25.13
N GLY A 451 -3.66 11.51 24.58
CA GLY A 451 -4.43 12.73 24.32
C GLY A 451 -5.56 12.48 23.32
N GLU A 452 -5.29 11.65 22.31
CA GLU A 452 -6.28 11.23 21.32
C GLU A 452 -7.18 10.11 21.83
N THR A 453 -6.59 9.07 22.45
CA THR A 453 -7.28 7.81 22.75
C THR A 453 -8.06 7.77 24.06
N SER A 454 -7.97 8.81 24.89
CA SER A 454 -8.70 8.95 26.16
C SER A 454 -10.06 9.62 26.03
N SER A 455 -10.51 9.96 24.82
CA SER A 455 -11.76 10.68 24.56
C SER A 455 -12.53 10.05 23.41
N ASN A 456 -13.83 9.79 23.60
CA ASN A 456 -14.72 9.33 22.53
C ASN A 456 -14.84 10.33 21.37
N LYS A 457 -14.48 11.61 21.56
CA LYS A 457 -14.54 12.62 20.49
C LYS A 457 -13.50 12.37 19.39
N THR A 458 -12.33 11.87 19.77
CA THR A 458 -11.17 11.65 18.87
C THR A 458 -10.85 10.17 18.70
N PHE A 459 -11.33 9.34 19.62
CA PHE A 459 -11.22 7.89 19.57
C PHE A 459 -12.57 7.24 19.98
N PRO A 460 -13.60 7.36 19.13
CA PRO A 460 -14.89 6.74 19.40
C PRO A 460 -14.79 5.21 19.43
N LEU A 461 -15.75 4.56 20.07
CA LEU A 461 -15.77 3.10 20.31
C LEU A 461 -17.02 2.41 19.74
N ASP A 462 -17.97 3.18 19.22
CA ASP A 462 -19.27 2.74 18.73
C ASP A 462 -19.48 3.03 17.22
N GLN A 463 -18.42 3.32 16.47
CA GLN A 463 -18.52 3.49 15.02
C GLN A 463 -18.61 2.13 14.30
N PRO A 464 -19.39 2.05 13.20
CA PRO A 464 -19.38 0.91 12.30
C PRO A 464 -18.14 0.95 11.38
N LEU A 465 -17.55 2.14 11.17
CA LEU A 465 -16.35 2.34 10.38
C LEU A 465 -15.27 3.02 11.22
N TYR A 466 -14.07 2.46 11.18
CA TYR A 466 -12.85 3.09 11.64
C TYR A 466 -11.88 3.16 10.47
N MET A 467 -11.40 4.35 10.13
CA MET A 467 -10.44 4.53 9.05
C MET A 467 -9.28 5.35 9.57
N ASP A 468 -8.09 4.78 9.41
CA ASP A 468 -6.82 5.39 9.75
C ASP A 468 -5.92 5.45 8.49
N MET A 469 -5.49 6.65 8.09
CA MET A 469 -4.57 6.89 6.98
C MET A 469 -3.12 7.02 7.48
N SER A 470 -2.19 6.30 6.86
CA SER A 470 -0.83 6.09 7.35
C SER A 470 0.17 5.83 6.21
N HIS A 471 1.32 5.27 6.55
CA HIS A 471 2.48 5.01 5.68
C HIS A 471 2.65 3.51 5.42
N ASP A 472 3.38 3.16 4.36
CA ASP A 472 3.78 1.78 4.05
C ASP A 472 4.49 1.08 5.22
N SER A 473 5.45 1.76 5.86
CA SER A 473 6.22 1.25 7.00
C SER A 473 5.33 0.80 8.16
N VAL A 474 4.27 1.55 8.46
CA VAL A 474 3.35 1.25 9.56
C VAL A 474 2.48 0.02 9.24
N LEU A 475 1.95 -0.09 8.02
CA LEU A 475 1.20 -1.28 7.61
C LEU A 475 2.07 -2.55 7.72
N LEU A 476 3.32 -2.48 7.27
CA LEU A 476 4.26 -3.60 7.37
C LEU A 476 4.64 -3.94 8.82
N SER A 477 4.82 -2.92 9.65
CA SER A 477 5.09 -3.09 11.08
C SER A 477 3.90 -3.73 11.80
N VAL A 478 2.66 -3.37 11.44
CA VAL A 478 1.43 -4.03 11.95
C VAL A 478 1.36 -5.50 11.54
N LEU A 479 1.63 -5.82 10.27
CA LEU A 479 1.70 -7.23 9.81
C LEU A 479 2.77 -8.03 10.56
N THR A 480 3.87 -7.37 10.93
CA THR A 480 4.98 -7.97 11.69
C THR A 480 4.63 -8.16 13.15
N ALA A 481 3.95 -7.19 13.77
CA ALA A 481 3.47 -7.26 15.15
C ALA A 481 2.35 -8.30 15.35
N LEU A 482 1.55 -8.58 14.31
CA LEU A 482 0.64 -9.74 14.28
C LEU A 482 1.39 -11.07 14.31
N ASN A 483 2.68 -11.09 13.99
CA ASN A 483 3.56 -12.24 14.02
C ASN A 483 3.10 -13.41 13.12
N LEU A 484 2.63 -13.10 11.90
CA LEU A 484 2.13 -14.10 10.95
C LEU A 484 3.27 -14.97 10.39
N ASP A 485 3.26 -16.26 10.69
CA ASP A 485 4.35 -17.20 10.34
C ASP A 485 4.72 -17.24 8.85
N PHE A 486 3.75 -17.06 7.95
CA PHE A 486 4.02 -17.12 6.51
C PHE A 486 4.84 -15.92 6.00
N LEU A 487 4.96 -14.84 6.78
CA LEU A 487 5.82 -13.69 6.50
C LEU A 487 7.18 -13.78 7.20
N GLN A 488 7.38 -14.76 8.09
CA GLN A 488 8.64 -15.00 8.79
C GLN A 488 9.63 -15.74 7.89
N GLU A 489 10.19 -15.01 6.93
CA GLU A 489 11.23 -15.53 6.04
C GLU A 489 12.50 -14.71 6.06
N SER A 490 13.66 -15.34 5.81
CA SER A 490 14.91 -14.60 5.62
C SER A 490 15.09 -14.18 4.16
N LEU A 491 15.30 -12.87 3.95
CA LEU A 491 15.76 -12.30 2.68
C LEU A 491 17.25 -11.96 2.74
N THR A 492 17.98 -12.02 1.63
CA THR A 492 19.42 -11.74 1.57
C THR A 492 19.79 -11.00 0.28
N PRO A 493 20.81 -10.11 0.30
CA PRO A 493 21.19 -9.29 -0.85
C PRO A 493 22.11 -10.02 -1.86
N ASP A 494 22.36 -11.32 -1.72
CA ASP A 494 23.16 -12.08 -2.69
C ASP A 494 22.32 -12.62 -3.84
N LYS A 495 21.03 -12.92 -3.60
CA LYS A 495 20.13 -13.49 -4.60
C LYS A 495 18.66 -13.27 -4.23
N ILE A 496 17.81 -13.19 -5.25
CA ILE A 496 16.36 -13.22 -5.06
C ILE A 496 15.93 -14.57 -4.49
N LYS A 497 15.24 -14.58 -3.36
CA LYS A 497 14.57 -15.78 -2.84
C LYS A 497 13.32 -16.11 -3.67
N VAL A 498 13.21 -17.36 -4.12
CA VAL A 498 12.08 -17.87 -4.92
C VAL A 498 11.70 -19.30 -4.46
N PRO A 499 10.44 -19.57 -4.09
CA PRO A 499 9.36 -18.59 -3.86
C PRO A 499 9.63 -17.76 -2.58
N ARG A 500 8.99 -16.59 -2.50
CA ARG A 500 8.94 -15.71 -1.32
C ARG A 500 7.54 -15.12 -1.17
N ASN A 501 7.16 -14.79 0.06
CA ASN A 501 5.89 -14.15 0.41
C ASN A 501 6.04 -12.64 0.65
N VAL A 502 7.21 -12.18 1.09
CA VAL A 502 7.58 -10.78 1.23
C VAL A 502 7.87 -10.21 -0.16
N ILE A 503 6.83 -9.60 -0.73
CA ILE A 503 6.84 -8.93 -2.04
C ILE A 503 6.13 -7.58 -1.82
N ILE A 504 6.88 -6.49 -1.75
CA ILE A 504 6.39 -5.21 -1.24
C ILE A 504 5.34 -4.60 -2.16
N SER A 505 5.42 -4.78 -3.48
CA SER A 505 4.33 -4.40 -4.39
C SER A 505 3.00 -5.07 -4.08
N ARG A 506 3.01 -6.22 -3.39
CA ARG A 506 1.81 -6.97 -3.00
C ARG A 506 1.34 -6.64 -1.58
N LEU A 507 2.25 -6.20 -0.71
CA LEU A 507 1.95 -5.87 0.68
C LEU A 507 1.58 -4.39 0.84
N THR A 508 2.41 -3.49 0.32
CA THR A 508 2.24 -2.04 0.47
C THR A 508 2.53 -1.27 -0.82
N PRO A 509 1.79 -1.52 -1.94
CA PRO A 509 1.75 -0.58 -3.07
C PRO A 509 1.11 0.77 -2.67
N PHE A 510 1.10 1.78 -3.53
CA PHE A 510 0.36 3.01 -3.24
C PHE A 510 -1.12 2.69 -2.99
N GLY A 511 -1.77 3.38 -2.04
CA GLY A 511 -3.15 3.09 -1.67
C GLY A 511 -3.40 1.69 -1.09
N ALA A 512 -2.35 1.02 -0.58
CA ALA A 512 -2.48 -0.26 0.12
C ALA A 512 -3.36 -0.16 1.36
N ARG A 513 -4.00 -1.26 1.75
CA ARG A 513 -4.91 -1.25 2.89
C ARG A 513 -5.03 -2.61 3.58
N ILE A 514 -5.06 -2.57 4.91
CA ILE A 514 -5.45 -3.66 5.79
C ILE A 514 -6.87 -3.35 6.27
N THR A 515 -7.81 -4.24 6.00
CA THR A 515 -9.18 -4.16 6.50
C THR A 515 -9.41 -5.29 7.48
N VAL A 516 -9.79 -4.95 8.72
CA VAL A 516 -10.28 -5.89 9.73
C VAL A 516 -11.80 -5.83 9.71
N GLU A 517 -12.43 -6.94 9.35
CA GLU A 517 -13.89 -7.03 9.20
C GLU A 517 -14.46 -7.86 10.35
N VAL A 518 -15.45 -7.32 11.05
CA VAL A 518 -16.13 -7.96 12.18
C VAL A 518 -17.57 -8.28 11.79
N PHE A 519 -17.98 -9.52 12.02
CA PHE A 519 -19.29 -10.05 11.63
C PHE A 519 -20.05 -10.55 12.83
N ASP A 520 -21.35 -10.25 12.90
CA ASP A 520 -22.28 -10.97 13.75
C ASP A 520 -22.98 -12.05 12.91
N CYS A 521 -22.80 -13.31 13.30
CA CYS A 521 -23.32 -14.48 12.57
C CYS A 521 -24.30 -15.27 13.43
N ASP A 522 -25.47 -15.60 12.86
CA ASP A 522 -26.44 -16.48 13.50
C ASP A 522 -26.10 -17.94 13.17
N ALA A 523 -25.78 -18.75 14.18
CA ALA A 523 -25.54 -20.17 13.98
C ALA A 523 -26.83 -20.87 13.52
N GLU A 524 -26.79 -21.55 12.36
CA GLU A 524 -27.95 -22.20 11.73
C GLU A 524 -28.64 -23.25 12.62
N THR A 525 -27.93 -23.80 13.63
CA THR A 525 -28.38 -24.98 14.37
C THR A 525 -28.67 -24.78 15.86
N GLU A 526 -28.25 -23.68 16.50
CA GLU A 526 -28.38 -23.55 17.96
C GLU A 526 -28.89 -22.20 18.49
N GLY A 527 -29.20 -21.21 17.63
CA GLY A 527 -29.68 -19.91 18.09
C GLY A 527 -28.66 -19.12 18.92
N VAL A 528 -27.39 -19.54 18.91
CA VAL A 528 -26.26 -18.82 19.50
C VAL A 528 -25.68 -17.91 18.43
N SER A 529 -25.83 -16.60 18.62
CA SER A 529 -25.14 -15.61 17.80
C SER A 529 -23.66 -15.57 18.21
N SER A 530 -22.75 -15.63 17.23
CA SER A 530 -21.30 -15.61 17.45
C SER A 530 -20.67 -14.51 16.60
N THR A 531 -19.70 -13.80 17.16
CA THR A 531 -19.00 -12.73 16.45
C THR A 531 -17.66 -13.24 15.90
N TYR A 532 -17.44 -13.03 14.61
CA TYR A 532 -16.24 -13.44 13.89
C TYR A 532 -15.48 -12.25 13.33
N ILE A 533 -14.18 -12.44 13.09
CA ILE A 533 -13.28 -11.45 12.52
C ILE A 533 -12.41 -12.07 11.44
N ARG A 534 -12.11 -11.31 10.39
CA ARG A 534 -11.06 -11.63 9.41
C ARG A 534 -10.22 -10.41 9.05
N ILE A 535 -9.02 -10.65 8.54
CA ILE A 535 -8.14 -9.61 8.03
C ILE A 535 -8.01 -9.75 6.51
N VAL A 536 -8.17 -8.64 5.80
CA VAL A 536 -8.03 -8.54 4.35
C VAL A 536 -6.92 -7.55 4.02
N LEU A 537 -5.88 -8.01 3.33
CA LEU A 537 -4.78 -7.18 2.83
C LEU A 537 -4.91 -7.03 1.32
N ASN A 538 -5.16 -5.81 0.84
CA ASN A 538 -5.27 -5.50 -0.61
C ASN A 538 -6.26 -6.43 -1.35
N GLY A 539 -7.37 -6.81 -0.71
CA GLY A 539 -8.38 -7.71 -1.27
C GLY A 539 -8.09 -9.22 -1.11
N ARG A 540 -6.98 -9.59 -0.45
CA ARG A 540 -6.63 -10.97 -0.12
C ARG A 540 -6.91 -11.25 1.36
N ILE A 541 -7.70 -12.29 1.63
CA ILE A 541 -8.00 -12.73 2.98
C ILE A 541 -6.75 -13.41 3.57
N LEU A 542 -6.31 -12.93 4.72
CA LEU A 542 -5.17 -13.47 5.44
C LEU A 542 -5.60 -14.70 6.25
N PRO A 543 -4.80 -15.79 6.24
CA PRO A 543 -5.05 -16.93 7.09
C PRO A 543 -4.61 -16.61 8.51
N LEU A 544 -5.58 -16.60 9.43
CA LEU A 544 -5.35 -16.26 10.83
C LEU A 544 -4.89 -17.44 11.69
N SER A 545 -4.74 -18.65 11.12
CA SER A 545 -4.30 -19.85 11.86
C SER A 545 -2.88 -19.78 12.42
N SER A 546 -2.08 -18.80 11.98
CA SER A 546 -0.78 -18.47 12.58
C SER A 546 -0.91 -17.67 13.89
N LEU A 547 -2.07 -17.08 14.16
CA LEU A 547 -2.38 -16.48 15.44
C LEU A 547 -2.70 -17.59 16.44
N LYS A 548 -1.99 -17.59 17.57
CA LYS A 548 -1.88 -18.72 18.50
C LYS A 548 -3.21 -19.34 18.96
N GLN A 549 -4.30 -18.57 19.06
CA GLN A 549 -5.60 -19.05 19.51
C GLN A 549 -6.63 -19.19 18.38
N CYS A 550 -6.33 -18.71 17.17
CA CYS A 550 -7.24 -18.80 16.04
C CYS A 550 -7.14 -20.17 15.36
N PRO A 551 -8.26 -20.91 15.21
CA PRO A 551 -8.23 -22.21 14.54
C PRO A 551 -7.97 -22.06 13.04
N GLU A 552 -7.57 -23.14 12.40
CA GLU A 552 -7.57 -23.22 10.95
C GLU A 552 -9.01 -23.12 10.44
N ASN A 553 -9.26 -22.15 9.57
CA ASN A 553 -10.55 -21.93 8.95
C ASN A 553 -10.36 -21.61 7.47
N ALA A 554 -11.11 -22.29 6.60
CA ALA A 554 -10.94 -22.15 5.16
C ALA A 554 -11.24 -20.71 4.69
N ASP A 555 -12.15 -20.01 5.35
CA ASP A 555 -12.59 -18.65 5.03
C ASP A 555 -11.78 -17.56 5.74
N GLY A 556 -10.72 -17.95 6.47
CA GLY A 556 -9.81 -17.01 7.14
C GLY A 556 -10.46 -16.25 8.29
N VAL A 557 -11.57 -16.75 8.83
CA VAL A 557 -12.25 -16.15 9.99
C VAL A 557 -11.75 -16.75 11.31
N CYS A 558 -11.82 -15.96 12.37
CA CYS A 558 -11.55 -16.35 13.74
C CYS A 558 -12.65 -15.80 14.66
N GLU A 559 -12.98 -16.47 15.76
CA GLU A 559 -13.87 -15.91 16.77
C GLU A 559 -13.21 -14.66 17.39
N VAL A 560 -13.96 -13.58 17.59
CA VAL A 560 -13.40 -12.30 18.07
C VAL A 560 -12.65 -12.44 19.40
N GLY A 561 -13.18 -13.22 20.35
CA GLY A 561 -12.51 -13.44 21.64
C GLY A 561 -11.12 -14.09 21.47
N LEU A 562 -11.05 -15.16 20.67
CA LEU A 562 -9.79 -15.85 20.36
C LEU A 562 -8.79 -14.97 19.60
N PHE A 563 -9.29 -14.12 18.70
CA PHE A 563 -8.47 -13.14 18.00
C PHE A 563 -7.87 -12.11 18.96
N ILE A 564 -8.70 -11.51 19.83
CA ILE A 564 -8.25 -10.55 20.85
C ILE A 564 -7.19 -11.19 21.76
N ASP A 565 -7.42 -12.40 22.25
CA ASP A 565 -6.46 -13.13 23.08
C ASP A 565 -5.13 -13.38 22.35
N SER A 566 -5.18 -13.67 21.05
CA SER A 566 -4.00 -13.84 20.21
C SER A 566 -3.22 -12.55 20.05
N VAL A 567 -3.88 -11.44 19.71
CA VAL A 567 -3.24 -10.13 19.55
C VAL A 567 -2.66 -9.64 20.87
N LYS A 568 -3.39 -9.78 21.99
CA LYS A 568 -2.87 -9.47 23.34
C LYS A 568 -1.65 -10.32 23.70
N SER A 569 -1.66 -11.61 23.35
CA SER A 569 -0.50 -12.49 23.55
C SER A 569 0.72 -12.02 22.75
N ALA A 570 0.51 -11.60 21.50
CA ALA A 570 1.58 -11.07 20.64
C ALA A 570 2.12 -9.74 21.20
N LEU A 571 1.24 -8.81 21.58
CA LEU A 571 1.62 -7.54 22.20
C LEU A 571 2.43 -7.74 23.48
N ALA A 572 2.01 -8.64 24.36
CA ALA A 572 2.71 -8.93 25.61
C ALA A 572 4.11 -9.54 25.43
N ALA A 573 4.40 -10.10 24.24
CA ALA A 573 5.73 -10.62 23.91
C ALA A 573 6.69 -9.51 23.41
N ILE A 574 6.17 -8.31 23.13
CA ILE A 574 6.95 -7.16 22.63
C ILE A 574 7.48 -6.35 23.82
N ASP A 575 8.80 -6.39 24.01
CA ASP A 575 9.49 -5.53 24.96
C ASP A 575 9.71 -4.13 24.34
N TYR A 576 8.64 -3.35 24.26
CA TYR A 576 8.62 -2.07 23.54
C TYR A 576 9.67 -1.09 24.07
N ASP A 577 9.77 -0.91 25.39
CA ASP A 577 10.72 0.02 25.99
C ASP A 577 12.16 -0.38 25.65
N LYS A 578 12.49 -1.67 25.71
CA LYS A 578 13.82 -2.14 25.31
C LYS A 578 14.07 -1.94 23.82
N LEU A 579 13.09 -2.21 22.96
CA LEU A 579 13.24 -2.11 21.51
C LEU A 579 13.33 -0.65 21.06
N CYS A 580 12.51 0.24 21.60
CA CYS A 580 12.43 1.63 21.17
C CYS A 580 13.37 2.56 21.95
N GLU A 581 13.51 2.39 23.25
CA GLU A 581 14.28 3.29 24.13
C GLU A 581 15.60 2.68 24.66
N GLY A 582 15.71 1.36 24.65
CA GLY A 582 16.86 0.63 25.20
C GLY A 582 18.14 0.69 24.34
N GLU A 583 19.26 0.22 24.91
CA GLU A 583 20.50 0.00 24.18
C GLU A 583 20.43 -1.33 23.39
N LEU A 584 20.35 -1.24 22.05
CA LEU A 584 20.23 -2.39 21.13
C LEU A 584 21.54 -2.90 20.52
#